data_AF-W7TS42-F1
#
_entry.id   AF-W7TS42-F1
#
_cell.length_a   1.000
_cell.length_b   1.000
_cell.length_c   1.000
_cell.angle_alpha   90.00
_cell.angle_beta   90.00
_cell.angle_gamma   90.00
#
_symmetry.space_group_name_H-M   'P 1'
#
loop_
_entity.id
_entity.type
_entity.pdbx_description
1 polymer ?
#
loop_
_entity_poly.entity_id
_entity_poly.type
_entity_poly.pdbx_seq_one_letter_code
_entity_poly.pdbx_strand_id
1 'polypeptide(L)'
;MIPSANRLVCPTPLAAFSVLTWNVYFAPFQWETRMKYILDEASRLQPDVICFQEVVPGFLTLLQRPSNSRWSFSDSNSDTTWLEHNDYLPSTLNPDALTPYGVLTLAKRVHKPVFETVDLPTRMGRRLLLTHLGCIGEGKAMKEKNESFHAEYSKGHKGWTVGNVHLESLNSAPLRAEQLTTISQALREAEQRGRRVILGGDFKLSNKTGWIFLMNCP
;
A
#
# COMPACT_ATOMS: atom_id res chain seq x y z
N MET A 1 -12.78 45.35 -32.18
CA MET A 1 -12.97 44.74 -30.84
C MET A 1 -12.92 43.23 -31.02
N ILE A 2 -11.87 42.57 -30.53
CA ILE A 2 -11.70 41.12 -30.58
C ILE A 2 -12.20 40.56 -29.24
N PRO A 3 -13.09 39.54 -29.18
CA PRO A 3 -13.54 38.97 -27.93
C PRO A 3 -12.34 38.37 -27.20
N SER A 4 -12.11 38.76 -25.93
CA SER A 4 -11.08 38.14 -25.12
C SER A 4 -11.39 36.66 -24.98
N ALA A 5 -10.51 35.79 -25.50
CA ALA A 5 -10.61 34.36 -25.34
C ALA A 5 -10.67 34.03 -23.84
N ASN A 6 -11.78 33.47 -23.40
CA ASN A 6 -11.91 32.84 -22.09
C ASN A 6 -10.83 31.75 -22.01
N ARG A 7 -9.69 32.04 -21.39
CA ARG A 7 -8.74 31.02 -20.98
C ARG A 7 -9.47 30.13 -20.00
N LEU A 8 -9.80 28.91 -20.43
CA LEU A 8 -10.16 27.82 -19.56
C LEU A 8 -9.03 27.69 -18.54
N VAL A 9 -9.27 28.19 -17.32
CA VAL A 9 -8.37 28.00 -16.20
C VAL A 9 -8.31 26.50 -16.00
N CYS A 10 -7.13 25.91 -16.21
CA CYS A 10 -6.92 24.50 -15.96
C CYS A 10 -7.30 24.27 -14.48
N PRO A 11 -8.31 23.42 -14.18
CA PRO A 11 -8.67 23.12 -12.81
C PRO A 11 -7.40 22.66 -12.10
N THR A 12 -7.17 23.17 -10.89
CA THR A 12 -6.00 22.89 -10.04
C THR A 12 -5.48 21.47 -10.26
N PRO A 13 -4.17 21.28 -10.50
CA PRO A 13 -3.63 19.97 -10.79
C PRO A 13 -4.07 18.99 -9.70
N LEU A 14 -4.69 17.89 -10.11
CA LEU A 14 -5.07 16.81 -9.20
C LEU A 14 -3.85 16.49 -8.34
N ALA A 15 -4.05 16.43 -7.02
CA ALA A 15 -2.99 16.06 -6.10
C ALA A 15 -2.33 14.75 -6.58
N ALA A 16 -0.99 14.74 -6.65
CA ALA A 16 -0.25 13.59 -7.13
C ALA A 16 -0.46 12.39 -6.19
N PHE A 17 -0.77 11.23 -6.76
CA PHE A 17 -0.89 9.97 -6.02
C PHE A 17 0.50 9.33 -5.87
N SER A 18 0.84 8.88 -4.67
CA SER A 18 2.18 8.41 -4.31
C SER A 18 2.16 7.06 -3.60
N VAL A 19 3.09 6.18 -3.97
CA VAL A 19 3.27 4.85 -3.38
C VAL A 19 4.72 4.67 -2.95
N LEU A 20 4.93 4.28 -1.70
CA LEU A 20 6.22 3.88 -1.16
C LEU A 20 6.27 2.35 -1.08
N THR A 21 7.37 1.72 -1.49
CA THR A 21 7.61 0.29 -1.25
C THR A 21 8.94 0.11 -0.54
N TRP A 22 8.97 -0.73 0.50
CA TRP A 22 10.16 -0.94 1.30
C TRP A 22 10.22 -2.34 1.92
N ASN A 23 11.26 -3.10 1.59
CA ASN A 23 11.61 -4.30 2.36
C ASN A 23 12.28 -3.87 3.67
N VAL A 24 11.62 -4.07 4.80
CA VAL A 24 12.09 -3.54 6.10
C VAL A 24 13.23 -4.34 6.71
N TYR A 25 13.53 -5.53 6.18
CA TYR A 25 14.56 -6.44 6.65
C TYR A 25 14.45 -6.81 8.14
N PHE A 26 14.01 -8.03 8.42
CA PHE A 26 13.66 -8.47 9.79
C PHE A 26 14.85 -8.88 10.68
N ALA A 27 16.10 -8.76 10.24
CA ALA A 27 17.24 -9.24 11.03
C ALA A 27 17.38 -8.51 12.38
N PRO A 28 17.84 -9.17 13.46
CA PRO A 28 17.75 -8.64 14.82
C PRO A 28 18.68 -7.46 15.13
N PHE A 29 19.82 -7.35 14.45
CA PHE A 29 20.86 -6.36 14.77
C PHE A 29 20.35 -4.93 14.67
N GLN A 30 20.11 -4.21 15.77
CA GLN A 30 19.51 -2.86 15.77
C GLN A 30 18.12 -2.79 15.11
N TRP A 31 17.34 -3.87 15.17
CA TRP A 31 16.02 -3.94 14.53
C TRP A 31 15.11 -2.76 14.90
N GLU A 32 14.95 -2.46 16.19
CA GLU A 32 14.09 -1.36 16.66
C GLU A 32 14.53 0.00 16.11
N THR A 33 15.83 0.31 16.18
CA THR A 33 16.39 1.56 15.65
C THR A 33 16.12 1.70 14.15
N ARG A 34 16.30 0.62 13.37
CA ARG A 34 16.00 0.65 11.94
C ARG A 34 14.52 0.86 11.66
N MET A 35 13.63 0.15 12.35
CA MET A 35 12.19 0.32 12.17
C MET A 35 11.78 1.76 12.50
N LYS A 36 12.41 2.36 13.52
CA LYS A 36 12.18 3.76 13.86
C LYS A 36 12.49 4.69 12.68
N TYR A 37 13.70 4.60 12.12
CA TYR A 37 14.10 5.42 10.98
C TYR A 37 13.21 5.21 9.74
N ILE A 38 12.80 3.97 9.47
CA ILE A 38 11.90 3.66 8.35
C ILE A 38 10.54 4.36 8.53
N LEU A 39 9.98 4.32 9.73
CA LEU A 39 8.69 4.95 10.02
C LEU A 39 8.79 6.49 10.06
N ASP A 40 9.89 7.05 10.57
CA ASP A 40 10.16 8.50 10.51
C ASP A 40 10.25 8.98 9.05
N GLU A 41 10.94 8.24 8.20
CA GLU A 41 11.08 8.57 6.78
C GLU A 41 9.74 8.44 6.03
N ALA A 42 8.96 7.40 6.34
CA ALA A 42 7.61 7.24 5.79
C ALA A 42 6.69 8.40 6.22
N SER A 43 6.75 8.80 7.50
CA SER A 43 6.05 9.98 8.02
C SER A 43 6.50 11.27 7.35
N ARG A 44 7.78 11.42 7.03
CA ARG A 44 8.28 12.61 6.32
C ARG A 44 7.80 12.66 4.87
N LEU A 45 7.75 11.52 4.20
CA LEU A 45 7.34 11.41 2.79
C LEU A 45 5.81 11.50 2.60
N GLN A 46 5.02 11.15 3.62
CA GLN A 46 3.55 11.16 3.58
C GLN A 46 2.93 10.49 2.33
N PRO A 47 3.38 9.29 1.90
CA PRO A 47 2.84 8.63 0.70
C PRO A 47 1.37 8.21 0.88
N ASP A 48 0.60 8.08 -0.18
CA ASP A 48 -0.81 7.64 -0.08
C ASP A 48 -0.93 6.16 0.33
N VAL A 49 0.02 5.35 -0.13
CA VAL A 49 0.14 3.93 0.19
C VAL A 49 1.59 3.57 0.51
N ILE A 50 1.79 2.75 1.53
CA ILE A 50 3.09 2.18 1.90
C ILE A 50 3.01 0.66 1.84
N CYS A 51 3.86 0.05 1.03
CA CYS A 51 3.97 -1.38 0.82
C CYS A 51 5.24 -1.90 1.53
N PHE A 52 5.08 -2.56 2.67
CA PHE A 52 6.19 -3.18 3.39
C PHE A 52 6.32 -4.68 3.07
N GLN A 53 7.57 -5.15 2.98
CA GLN A 53 7.93 -6.58 2.87
C GLN A 53 8.85 -6.98 4.02
N GLU A 54 8.92 -8.28 4.35
CA GLU A 54 9.72 -8.81 5.47
C GLU A 54 9.25 -8.28 6.84
N VAL A 55 7.94 -8.04 6.97
CA VAL A 55 7.34 -7.55 8.20
C VAL A 55 7.12 -8.70 9.16
N VAL A 56 7.62 -8.56 10.39
CA VAL A 56 7.41 -9.51 11.49
C VAL A 56 6.34 -8.99 12.47
N PRO A 57 5.73 -9.84 13.31
CA PRO A 57 4.71 -9.43 14.28
C PRO A 57 5.10 -8.22 15.16
N GLY A 58 6.36 -8.14 15.59
CA GLY A 58 6.85 -7.02 16.41
C GLY A 58 6.73 -5.66 15.72
N PHE A 59 6.69 -5.60 14.38
CA PHE A 59 6.50 -4.36 13.64
C PHE A 59 5.09 -3.76 13.87
N LEU A 60 4.06 -4.61 13.98
CA LEU A 60 2.70 -4.14 14.32
C LEU A 60 2.66 -3.53 15.72
N THR A 61 3.40 -4.13 16.67
CA THR A 61 3.52 -3.58 18.01
C THR A 61 4.13 -2.18 18.00
N LEU A 62 5.08 -1.89 17.10
CA LEU A 62 5.63 -0.53 16.95
C LEU A 62 4.60 0.45 16.39
N LEU A 63 3.82 0.03 15.38
CA LEU A 63 2.78 0.87 14.76
C LEU A 63 1.64 1.22 15.74
N GLN A 64 1.31 0.31 16.65
CA GLN A 64 0.23 0.45 17.62
C GLN A 64 0.68 1.03 18.96
N ARG A 65 1.98 1.26 19.15
CA ARG A 65 2.50 1.80 20.40
C ARG A 65 2.16 3.29 20.51
N PRO A 66 1.59 3.77 21.63
CA PRO A 66 1.40 5.19 21.86
C PRO A 66 2.72 5.97 21.84
N SER A 67 2.70 7.20 21.32
CA SER A 67 3.88 8.06 21.28
C SER A 67 4.43 8.42 22.66
N ASN A 68 3.66 8.35 23.74
CA ASN A 68 4.16 8.61 25.10
C ASN A 68 5.15 7.55 25.66
N SER A 69 5.38 6.46 24.93
CA SER A 69 6.35 5.44 25.35
C SER A 69 7.80 5.96 25.23
N ARG A 70 8.74 5.38 26.02
CA ARG A 70 10.19 5.71 26.03
C ARG A 70 10.85 5.76 24.64
N TRP A 71 10.17 5.24 23.61
CA TRP A 71 10.62 5.14 22.23
C TRP A 71 9.78 5.99 21.27
N SER A 72 9.30 7.15 21.73
CA SER A 72 8.46 8.06 20.95
C SER A 72 9.08 8.45 19.60
N PHE A 73 8.22 8.58 18.60
CA PHE A 73 8.54 9.04 17.25
C PHE A 73 8.56 10.58 17.13
N SER A 74 8.33 11.28 18.24
CA SER A 74 8.18 12.74 18.29
C SER A 74 8.14 13.18 19.76
N ASP A 75 8.60 14.39 20.06
CA ASP A 75 8.49 15.04 21.38
C ASP A 75 7.04 15.41 21.76
N SER A 76 6.05 15.01 20.96
CA SER A 76 4.65 15.23 21.29
C SER A 76 4.18 14.23 22.35
N ASN A 77 3.80 14.74 23.52
CA ASN A 77 3.06 14.06 24.61
C ASN A 77 1.63 13.63 24.20
N SER A 78 1.49 13.09 22.99
CA SER A 78 0.24 12.60 22.45
C SER A 78 0.06 11.14 22.84
N ASP A 79 -1.14 10.76 23.25
CA ASP A 79 -1.52 9.37 23.50
C ASP A 79 -1.86 8.61 22.19
N THR A 80 -1.63 9.23 21.02
CA THR A 80 -1.90 8.63 19.71
C THR A 80 -0.82 7.64 19.29
N THR A 81 -1.22 6.61 18.55
CA THR A 81 -0.32 5.68 17.86
C THR A 81 0.27 6.29 16.59
N TRP A 82 1.32 5.67 16.02
CA TRP A 82 1.89 6.12 14.74
C TRP A 82 0.84 6.11 13.61
N LEU A 83 -0.02 5.09 13.58
CA LEU A 83 -1.09 4.94 12.59
C LEU A 83 -2.11 6.07 12.67
N GLU A 84 -2.52 6.47 13.87
CA GLU A 84 -3.48 7.56 14.09
C GLU A 84 -2.87 8.91 13.77
N HIS A 85 -1.64 9.15 14.23
CA HIS A 85 -0.93 10.40 13.98
C HIS A 85 -0.75 10.68 12.48
N ASN A 86 -0.50 9.64 11.68
CA ASN A 86 -0.28 9.74 10.25
C ASN A 86 -1.51 9.38 9.39
N ASP A 87 -2.68 9.19 9.99
CA ASP A 87 -3.95 8.88 9.31
C ASP A 87 -3.90 7.64 8.38
N TYR A 88 -3.20 6.57 8.78
CA TYR A 88 -3.13 5.32 8.03
C TYR A 88 -4.08 4.24 8.57
N LEU A 89 -4.52 3.37 7.65
CA LEU A 89 -5.13 2.06 7.92
C LEU A 89 -4.18 0.95 7.49
N PRO A 90 -3.88 -0.03 8.36
CA PRO A 90 -3.13 -1.21 7.99
C PRO A 90 -4.02 -2.29 7.37
N SER A 91 -3.46 -3.09 6.48
CA SER A 91 -4.15 -4.24 5.87
C SER A 91 -4.50 -5.35 6.84
N THR A 92 -3.78 -5.43 7.97
CA THR A 92 -4.07 -6.35 9.07
C THR A 92 -3.53 -5.79 10.38
N LEU A 93 -4.24 -6.05 11.47
CA LEU A 93 -3.74 -5.91 12.84
C LEU A 93 -3.51 -7.26 13.52
N ASN A 94 -3.79 -8.36 12.81
CA ASN A 94 -3.56 -9.70 13.32
C ASN A 94 -2.08 -10.08 13.13
N PRO A 95 -1.29 -10.28 14.21
CA PRO A 95 0.11 -10.69 14.11
C PRO A 95 0.29 -12.05 13.42
N ASP A 96 -0.66 -12.97 13.53
CA ASP A 96 -0.56 -14.30 12.91
C ASP A 96 -0.55 -14.24 11.39
N ALA A 97 -1.14 -13.19 10.81
CA ALA A 97 -1.10 -12.95 9.37
C ALA A 97 0.33 -12.67 8.87
N LEU A 98 1.28 -12.35 9.77
CA LEU A 98 2.67 -12.02 9.49
C LEU A 98 3.66 -13.08 10.02
N THR A 99 3.22 -14.27 10.43
CA THR A 99 4.13 -15.29 10.98
C THR A 99 4.68 -16.22 9.88
N PRO A 100 6.00 -16.47 9.79
CA PRO A 100 7.08 -15.86 10.60
C PRO A 100 7.47 -14.45 10.13
N TYR A 101 7.16 -14.11 8.88
CA TYR A 101 7.17 -12.75 8.33
C TYR A 101 6.18 -12.67 7.16
N GLY A 102 5.81 -11.46 6.72
CA GLY A 102 4.88 -11.26 5.61
C GLY A 102 5.02 -9.92 4.90
N VAL A 103 3.95 -9.54 4.21
CA VAL A 103 3.75 -8.21 3.62
C VAL A 103 2.68 -7.45 4.40
N LEU A 104 2.85 -6.15 4.52
CA LEU A 104 1.89 -5.25 5.16
C LEU A 104 1.69 -4.04 4.26
N THR A 105 0.44 -3.64 4.03
CA THR A 105 0.15 -2.38 3.33
C THR A 105 -0.51 -1.41 4.29
N LEU A 106 -0.02 -0.17 4.32
CA LEU A 106 -0.65 0.96 4.99
C LEU A 106 -1.22 1.89 3.92
N ALA A 107 -2.46 2.35 4.07
CA ALA A 107 -3.07 3.31 3.15
C ALA A 107 -3.79 4.42 3.90
N LYS A 108 -3.72 5.67 3.42
CA LYS A 108 -4.36 6.79 4.13
C LYS A 108 -5.88 6.61 4.20
N ARG A 109 -6.48 6.93 5.35
CA ARG A 109 -7.93 6.75 5.61
C ARG A 109 -8.80 7.54 4.66
N VAL A 110 -8.35 8.72 4.23
CA VAL A 110 -9.03 9.55 3.24
C VAL A 110 -9.37 8.80 1.95
N HIS A 111 -8.58 7.78 1.58
CA HIS A 111 -8.80 6.95 0.39
C HIS A 111 -9.79 5.79 0.60
N LYS A 112 -10.30 5.61 1.82
CA LYS A 112 -11.22 4.52 2.22
C LYS A 112 -10.76 3.15 1.71
N PRO A 113 -9.54 2.71 2.09
CA PRO A 113 -8.93 1.51 1.54
C PRO A 113 -9.72 0.24 1.89
N VAL A 114 -9.81 -0.67 0.92
CA VAL A 114 -10.28 -2.05 1.10
C VAL A 114 -9.13 -2.99 0.75
N PHE A 115 -8.87 -3.98 1.60
CA PHE A 115 -7.75 -4.90 1.45
C PHE A 115 -8.24 -6.29 1.03
N GLU A 116 -7.53 -6.90 0.09
CA GLU A 116 -7.79 -8.24 -0.42
C GLU A 116 -6.47 -9.00 -0.51
N THR A 117 -6.47 -10.28 -0.14
CA THR A 117 -5.28 -11.15 -0.24
C THR A 117 -5.50 -12.20 -1.32
N VAL A 118 -4.50 -12.39 -2.16
CA VAL A 118 -4.44 -13.45 -3.18
C VAL A 118 -3.27 -14.37 -2.83
N ASP A 119 -3.58 -15.66 -2.63
CA ASP A 119 -2.57 -16.68 -2.41
C ASP A 119 -1.73 -16.89 -3.67
N LEU A 120 -0.42 -17.01 -3.50
CA LEU A 120 0.50 -17.26 -4.61
C LEU A 120 1.10 -18.67 -4.51
N PRO A 121 1.45 -19.31 -5.63
CA PRO A 121 2.28 -20.50 -5.62
C PRO A 121 3.58 -20.23 -4.85
N THR A 122 3.83 -20.99 -3.77
CA THR A 122 4.92 -20.63 -2.86
C THR A 122 5.44 -21.79 -2.02
N ARG A 123 6.71 -21.68 -1.60
CA ARG A 123 7.33 -22.49 -0.53
C ARG A 123 7.62 -21.69 0.74
N MET A 124 7.38 -20.38 0.72
CA MET A 124 7.71 -19.43 1.78
C MET A 124 6.50 -18.60 2.21
N GLY A 125 5.27 -19.06 1.93
CA GLY A 125 4.03 -18.36 2.30
C GLY A 125 3.83 -17.02 1.59
N ARG A 126 4.33 -16.88 0.35
CA ARG A 126 4.19 -15.66 -0.45
C ARG A 126 2.72 -15.42 -0.80
N ARG A 127 2.33 -14.16 -0.77
CA ARG A 127 0.98 -13.67 -1.11
C ARG A 127 1.06 -12.34 -1.82
N LEU A 128 0.04 -12.02 -2.60
CA LEU A 128 -0.21 -10.68 -3.14
C LEU A 128 -1.24 -10.01 -2.24
N LEU A 129 -0.93 -8.81 -1.78
CA LEU A 129 -1.86 -7.99 -1.01
C LEU A 129 -2.35 -6.82 -1.88
N LEU A 130 -3.62 -6.85 -2.25
CA LEU A 130 -4.28 -5.81 -3.02
C LEU A 130 -4.91 -4.78 -2.09
N THR A 131 -4.73 -3.51 -2.43
CA THR A 131 -5.32 -2.37 -1.73
C THR A 131 -6.13 -1.54 -2.72
N HIS A 132 -7.45 -1.60 -2.58
CA HIS A 132 -8.39 -0.86 -3.42
C HIS A 132 -8.75 0.46 -2.76
N LEU A 133 -8.49 1.57 -3.47
CA LEU A 133 -8.74 2.94 -3.02
C LEU A 133 -9.88 3.60 -3.81
N GLY A 134 -10.72 4.37 -3.12
CA GLY A 134 -11.75 5.17 -3.76
C GLY A 134 -11.16 6.42 -4.43
N CYS A 135 -11.90 7.03 -5.37
CA CYS A 135 -11.54 8.35 -5.87
C CYS A 135 -11.80 9.42 -4.80
N ILE A 136 -10.76 10.16 -4.41
CA ILE A 136 -10.94 11.43 -3.70
C ILE A 136 -11.50 12.43 -4.72
N GLY A 137 -12.79 12.81 -4.61
CA GLY A 137 -13.26 13.99 -5.35
C GLY A 137 -14.72 14.05 -5.82
N GLU A 138 -15.52 12.98 -5.75
CA GLU A 138 -16.92 13.04 -6.24
C GLU A 138 -17.96 12.90 -5.11
N GLY A 139 -17.58 13.31 -3.90
CA GLY A 139 -18.45 13.27 -2.74
C GLY A 139 -19.54 14.35 -2.77
N LYS A 140 -20.67 14.09 -3.45
CA LYS A 140 -21.93 14.36 -2.76
C LYS A 140 -21.92 13.46 -1.52
N ALA A 141 -21.98 14.05 -0.33
CA ALA A 141 -21.98 13.33 0.93
C ALA A 141 -22.98 12.17 0.90
N MET A 142 -22.51 10.95 0.72
CA MET A 142 -23.33 9.76 0.83
C MET A 142 -23.67 9.59 2.31
N LYS A 143 -24.96 9.76 2.62
CA LYS A 143 -25.49 9.49 3.96
C LYS A 143 -25.26 8.03 4.30
N GLU A 144 -24.66 7.83 5.45
CA GLU A 144 -24.32 6.56 6.10
C GLU A 144 -25.51 5.58 6.09
N LYS A 145 -25.49 4.60 5.19
CA LYS A 145 -26.19 3.33 5.39
C LYS A 145 -25.18 2.20 5.20
N ASN A 146 -24.81 1.58 6.32
CA ASN A 146 -23.65 0.71 6.49
C ASN A 146 -23.71 -0.67 5.80
N GLU A 147 -24.70 -0.96 4.95
CA GLU A 147 -24.97 -2.34 4.53
C GLU A 147 -24.64 -2.69 3.07
N SER A 148 -23.99 -1.80 2.29
CA SER A 148 -23.65 -2.14 0.89
C SER A 148 -22.33 -1.59 0.36
N PHE A 149 -21.31 -1.40 1.23
CA PHE A 149 -20.03 -0.84 0.81
C PHE A 149 -19.34 -1.67 -0.30
N HIS A 150 -19.48 -3.00 -0.26
CA HIS A 150 -18.95 -3.90 -1.31
C HIS A 150 -19.73 -3.83 -2.64
N ALA A 151 -21.04 -3.61 -2.60
CA ALA A 151 -21.90 -3.58 -3.79
C ALA A 151 -21.77 -2.26 -4.58
N GLU A 152 -21.33 -1.19 -3.91
CA GLU A 152 -21.15 0.12 -4.54
C GLU A 152 -19.80 0.23 -5.25
N TYR A 153 -18.72 -0.31 -4.67
CA TYR A 153 -17.42 -0.44 -5.34
C TYR A 153 -17.46 -1.24 -6.65
N SER A 154 -18.48 -2.08 -6.84
CA SER A 154 -18.62 -2.94 -8.02
C SER A 154 -19.17 -2.22 -9.26
N LYS A 155 -19.66 -0.97 -9.15
CA LYS A 155 -20.22 -0.20 -10.27
C LYS A 155 -19.22 0.80 -10.85
N GLY A 156 -18.17 0.31 -11.51
CA GLY A 156 -17.37 1.08 -12.46
C GLY A 156 -16.62 2.30 -11.88
N HIS A 157 -16.32 2.31 -10.59
CA HIS A 157 -15.59 3.41 -9.97
C HIS A 157 -14.13 3.42 -10.42
N LYS A 158 -13.77 4.51 -11.11
CA LYS A 158 -12.37 4.92 -11.32
C LYS A 158 -11.73 5.07 -9.94
N GLY A 159 -10.58 4.44 -9.74
CA GLY A 159 -9.87 4.40 -8.48
C GLY A 159 -8.52 3.71 -8.67
N TRP A 160 -7.77 3.55 -7.58
CA TRP A 160 -6.45 2.90 -7.62
C TRP A 160 -6.51 1.50 -6.99
N THR A 161 -5.85 0.53 -7.59
CA THR A 161 -5.49 -0.73 -6.94
C THR A 161 -3.99 -0.79 -6.82
N VAL A 162 -3.48 -0.91 -5.59
CA VAL A 162 -2.05 -1.11 -5.32
C VAL A 162 -1.82 -2.54 -4.88
N GLY A 163 -1.02 -3.29 -5.62
CA GLY A 163 -0.55 -4.62 -5.24
C GLY A 163 0.79 -4.53 -4.51
N ASN A 164 0.89 -5.16 -3.35
CA ASN A 164 2.12 -5.34 -2.58
C ASN A 164 2.51 -6.82 -2.60
N VAL A 165 3.75 -7.12 -3.01
CA VAL A 165 4.25 -8.50 -3.09
C VAL A 165 5.66 -8.65 -2.52
N HIS A 166 5.96 -9.86 -2.07
CA HIS A 166 7.33 -10.30 -1.82
C HIS A 166 7.50 -11.68 -2.46
N LEU A 167 8.07 -11.72 -3.67
CA LEU A 167 8.18 -12.94 -4.48
C LEU A 167 9.15 -13.97 -3.88
N GLU A 168 9.12 -15.17 -4.45
CA GLU A 168 9.97 -16.27 -4.03
C GLU A 168 11.46 -15.89 -4.09
N SER A 169 12.17 -16.13 -2.99
CA SER A 169 13.59 -15.82 -2.87
C SER A 169 14.48 -16.91 -3.50
N LEU A 170 15.80 -16.73 -3.42
CA LEU A 170 16.79 -17.71 -3.89
C LEU A 170 16.67 -18.02 -5.39
N ASN A 171 17.24 -19.15 -5.82
CA ASN A 171 17.21 -19.62 -7.21
C ASN A 171 15.87 -20.29 -7.58
N SER A 172 14.78 -19.53 -7.48
CA SER A 172 13.40 -20.00 -7.71
C SER A 172 12.72 -19.25 -8.86
N ALA A 173 13.47 -18.98 -9.94
CA ALA A 173 12.95 -18.26 -11.11
C ALA A 173 11.66 -18.87 -11.72
N PRO A 174 11.53 -20.21 -11.87
CA PRO A 174 10.28 -20.80 -12.37
C PRO A 174 9.08 -20.46 -11.48
N LEU A 175 9.24 -20.58 -10.15
CA LEU A 175 8.15 -20.28 -9.22
C LEU A 175 7.79 -18.79 -9.22
N ARG A 176 8.78 -17.88 -9.38
CA ARG A 176 8.49 -16.45 -9.57
C ARG A 176 7.70 -16.17 -10.86
N ALA A 177 7.94 -16.92 -11.94
CA ALA A 177 7.17 -16.76 -13.18
C ALA A 177 5.71 -17.19 -12.99
N GLU A 178 5.47 -18.28 -12.26
CA GLU A 178 4.11 -18.71 -11.88
C GLU A 178 3.43 -17.65 -11.01
N GLN A 179 4.13 -17.13 -9.99
CA GLN A 179 3.63 -16.04 -9.14
C GLN A 179 3.24 -14.81 -9.96
N LEU A 180 4.09 -14.37 -10.88
CA LEU A 180 3.81 -13.23 -11.76
C LEU A 180 2.60 -13.50 -12.68
N THR A 181 2.38 -14.74 -13.10
CA THR A 181 1.19 -15.12 -13.87
C THR A 181 -0.08 -14.94 -13.04
N THR A 182 -0.10 -15.46 -11.80
CA THR A 182 -1.23 -15.29 -10.87
C THR A 182 -1.48 -13.80 -10.56
N ILE A 183 -0.42 -13.03 -10.31
CA ILE A 183 -0.51 -11.59 -10.04
C ILE A 183 -1.10 -10.87 -11.25
N SER A 184 -0.60 -11.12 -12.46
CA SER A 184 -1.09 -10.51 -13.69
C SER A 184 -2.59 -10.73 -13.89
N GLN A 185 -3.08 -11.95 -13.62
CA GLN A 185 -4.51 -12.23 -13.68
C GLN A 185 -5.32 -11.40 -12.67
N ALA A 186 -4.92 -11.38 -11.40
CA ALA A 186 -5.61 -10.61 -10.36
C ALA A 186 -5.62 -9.10 -10.67
N LEU A 187 -4.52 -8.56 -11.20
CA LEU A 187 -4.43 -7.15 -11.58
C LEU A 187 -5.32 -6.82 -12.80
N ARG A 188 -5.39 -7.70 -13.81
CA ARG A 188 -6.29 -7.53 -14.97
C ARG A 188 -7.75 -7.48 -14.56
N GLU A 189 -8.16 -8.26 -13.56
CA GLU A 189 -9.52 -8.19 -13.03
C GLU A 189 -9.83 -6.82 -12.43
N ALA A 190 -8.87 -6.19 -11.74
CA ALA A 190 -9.01 -4.83 -11.25
C ALA A 190 -9.07 -3.81 -12.40
N GLU A 191 -8.24 -3.96 -13.44
CA GLU A 191 -8.26 -3.10 -14.63
C GLU A 191 -9.59 -3.20 -15.38
N GLN A 192 -10.14 -4.41 -15.56
CA GLN A 192 -11.44 -4.66 -16.19
C GLN A 192 -12.59 -3.99 -15.44
N ARG A 193 -12.43 -3.75 -14.13
CA ARG A 193 -13.36 -2.96 -13.31
C ARG A 193 -13.16 -1.43 -13.45
N GLY A 194 -12.28 -0.99 -14.35
CA GLY A 194 -11.99 0.42 -14.64
C GLY A 194 -10.99 1.07 -13.68
N ARG A 195 -10.20 0.28 -12.95
CA ARG A 195 -9.24 0.78 -11.94
C ARG A 195 -7.86 0.98 -12.55
N ARG A 196 -7.13 1.99 -12.08
CA ARG A 196 -5.70 2.15 -12.34
C ARG A 196 -4.93 1.23 -11.41
N VAL A 197 -3.93 0.54 -11.93
CA VAL A 197 -3.21 -0.48 -11.17
C VAL A 197 -1.74 -0.12 -11.02
N ILE A 198 -1.23 -0.27 -9.80
CA ILE A 198 0.19 -0.18 -9.48
C ILE A 198 0.59 -1.48 -8.80
N LEU A 199 1.66 -2.12 -9.24
CA LEU A 199 2.27 -3.26 -8.56
C LEU A 199 3.63 -2.83 -8.01
N GLY A 200 3.82 -2.97 -6.70
CA GLY A 200 5.07 -2.72 -6.01
C GLY A 200 5.45 -3.89 -5.12
N GLY A 201 6.70 -3.93 -4.68
CA GLY A 201 7.18 -4.96 -3.78
C GLY A 201 8.63 -5.37 -3.99
N ASP A 202 9.02 -6.44 -3.32
CA ASP A 202 10.31 -7.10 -3.53
C ASP A 202 10.15 -8.29 -4.47
N PHE A 203 10.61 -8.11 -5.71
CA PHE A 203 10.47 -9.11 -6.77
C PHE A 203 11.60 -10.15 -6.78
N LYS A 204 12.67 -9.96 -5.98
CA LYS A 204 13.86 -10.82 -5.98
C LYS A 204 14.41 -11.16 -7.37
N LEU A 205 14.31 -10.22 -8.31
CA LEU A 205 14.88 -10.35 -9.65
C LEU A 205 16.35 -9.94 -9.60
N SER A 206 17.23 -10.73 -10.22
CA SER A 206 18.65 -10.38 -10.27
C SER A 206 18.85 -9.13 -11.13
N ASN A 207 19.63 -8.21 -10.59
CA ASN A 207 20.01 -6.89 -11.09
C ASN A 207 20.88 -6.90 -12.37
N LYS A 208 20.95 -8.01 -13.12
CA LYS A 208 21.57 -7.99 -14.45
C LYS A 208 20.72 -7.25 -15.48
N THR A 209 19.43 -7.05 -15.20
CA THR A 209 18.54 -6.15 -15.94
C THR A 209 17.58 -5.51 -14.93
N GLY A 210 17.81 -4.25 -14.56
CA GLY A 210 16.94 -3.53 -13.63
C GLY A 210 15.60 -3.24 -14.29
N TRP A 211 14.55 -3.97 -13.94
CA TRP A 211 13.19 -3.69 -14.40
C TRP A 211 12.43 -2.95 -13.31
N ILE A 212 12.07 -1.70 -13.57
CA ILE A 212 10.96 -1.03 -12.88
C ILE A 212 9.75 -1.24 -13.79
N PHE A 213 8.81 -2.10 -13.39
CA PHE A 213 7.54 -2.22 -14.09
C PHE A 213 6.65 -1.05 -13.69
N LEU A 214 6.79 0.08 -14.39
CA LEU A 214 5.72 1.06 -14.47
C LEU A 214 4.72 0.50 -15.49
N MET A 215 3.63 -0.10 -15.03
CA MET A 215 2.49 -0.33 -15.91
C MET A 215 1.84 1.03 -16.17
N ASN A 216 2.27 1.69 -17.25
CA ASN A 216 1.54 2.82 -17.80
C ASN A 216 0.21 2.27 -18.34
N CYS A 217 -0.88 2.57 -17.64
CA CYS A 217 -2.20 2.47 -18.22
C CYS A 217 -2.40 3.70 -19.14
N PRO A 218 -2.76 3.52 -20.43
CA PRO A 218 -3.03 4.64 -21.34
C PRO A 218 -4.19 5.53 -20.88
#